data_AF-A0A3D3ABX8-F1
#
_entry.id   AF-A0A3D3ABX8-F1
#
_cell.length_a   1.000
_cell.length_b   1.000
_cell.length_c   1.000
_cell.angle_alpha   90.00
_cell.angle_beta   90.00
_cell.angle_gamma   90.00
#
_symmetry.space_group_name_H-M   'P 1'
#
loop_
_entity.id
_entity.type
_entity.pdbx_description
1 polymer ?
#
loop_
_entity_poly.entity_id
_entity_poly.type
_entity_poly.pdbx_seq_one_letter_code
_entity_poly.pdbx_strand_id
1 'polypeptide(L)' 'ANPVGIELLPIKKGSPSRAMPGYELAVLDEGGKPLGANETGAIAIKLPLPPGCLPGLWQNR' A
#
# COMPACT_ATOMS: atom_id res chain seq x y z
N ALA A 1 6.12 6.36 8.97
CA ALA A 1 7.57 6.63 9.07
C ALA A 1 8.18 6.48 7.69
N ASN A 2 9.13 7.32 7.30
CA ASN A 2 9.77 7.25 5.98
C ASN A 2 10.85 6.16 5.99
N PRO A 3 10.79 5.13 5.12
CA PRO A 3 11.86 4.16 5.04
C PRO A 3 13.15 4.82 4.54
N VAL A 4 14.23 4.70 5.33
CA VAL A 4 15.53 5.30 5.00
C VAL A 4 16.24 4.49 3.92
N GLY A 5 16.15 3.15 3.93
CA GLY A 5 16.78 2.31 2.92
C GLY A 5 18.26 2.68 2.66
N ILE A 6 18.54 3.15 1.44
CA ILE A 6 19.87 3.62 0.99
C ILE A 6 20.10 5.10 1.31
N GLU A 7 19.07 5.94 1.22
CA GLU A 7 19.18 7.40 1.36
C GLU A 7 17.92 8.06 1.93
N LEU A 8 18.09 9.26 2.49
CA LEU A 8 16.98 10.02 3.05
C LEU A 8 16.09 10.58 1.93
N LEU A 9 14.86 10.07 1.83
CA LEU A 9 13.87 10.61 0.90
C LEU A 9 13.27 11.93 1.42
N PRO A 10 12.89 12.87 0.53
CA PRO A 10 12.22 14.11 0.91
C PRO A 10 10.93 13.87 1.70
N ILE A 11 10.79 14.57 2.83
CA ILE A 11 9.62 14.45 3.71
C ILE A 11 8.53 15.40 3.23
N LYS A 12 7.36 14.86 2.87
CA LYS A 12 6.13 15.62 2.61
C LYS A 12 5.21 15.51 3.84
N LYS A 13 4.99 16.61 4.57
CA LYS A 13 4.09 16.63 5.73
C LYS A 13 2.69 16.15 5.34
N GLY A 14 2.11 15.26 6.14
CA GLY A 14 0.82 14.62 5.85
C GLY A 14 0.90 13.40 4.91
N SER A 15 2.07 13.09 4.34
CA SER A 15 2.27 11.87 3.54
C SER A 15 2.97 10.78 4.36
N PRO A 16 2.54 9.51 4.26
CA PRO A 16 3.25 8.38 4.86
C PRO A 16 4.55 7.98 4.12
N SER A 17 4.98 8.74 3.10
CA SER A 17 6.16 8.46 2.24
C SER A 17 5.92 7.31 1.26
N ARG A 18 6.95 6.53 0.91
CA ARG A 18 6.88 5.45 -0.11
C ARG A 18 6.41 4.13 0.50
N ALA A 19 5.87 3.26 -0.35
CA ALA A 19 5.52 1.89 0.02
C ALA A 19 6.78 1.12 0.45
N MET A 20 6.65 0.26 1.46
CA MET A 20 7.71 -0.65 1.87
C MET A 20 7.92 -1.75 0.82
N PRO A 21 9.14 -2.32 0.71
CA PRO A 21 9.37 -3.49 -0.13
C PRO A 21 8.38 -4.62 0.19
N GLY A 22 7.80 -5.24 -0.85
CA GLY A 22 6.76 -6.26 -0.72
C GLY A 22 5.32 -5.72 -0.71
N TYR A 23 5.12 -4.41 -0.59
CA TYR A 23 3.80 -3.78 -0.71
C TYR A 23 3.62 -3.18 -2.11
N GLU A 24 2.97 -3.92 -3.01
CA GLU A 24 2.49 -3.37 -4.29
C GLU A 24 1.12 -2.71 -4.05
N LEU A 25 1.12 -1.37 -3.89
CA LEU A 25 -0.08 -0.56 -3.64
C LEU A 25 -0.75 -0.13 -4.94
N ALA A 26 -2.08 -0.21 -4.97
CA ALA A 26 -2.91 0.39 -6.00
C ALA A 26 -4.02 1.23 -5.36
N VAL A 27 -4.41 2.31 -6.03
CA VAL A 27 -5.64 3.05 -5.71
C VAL A 27 -6.70 2.56 -6.68
N LEU A 28 -7.83 2.05 -6.17
CA LEU A 28 -8.90 1.48 -6.98
C LEU A 28 -10.15 2.36 -6.93
N ASP A 29 -10.88 2.41 -8.05
CA ASP A 29 -12.25 2.93 -8.09
C ASP A 29 -13.24 1.94 -7.45
N GLU A 30 -14.52 2.33 -7.41
CA GLU A 30 -15.59 1.46 -6.89
C GLU A 30 -15.79 0.17 -7.71
N GLY A 31 -15.34 0.16 -8.96
CA GLY A 31 -15.36 -0.99 -9.86
C GLY A 31 -14.11 -1.88 -9.75
N GLY A 32 -13.18 -1.56 -8.86
CA GLY A 32 -11.92 -2.30 -8.67
C GLY A 32 -10.87 -2.04 -9.75
N LYS A 33 -11.00 -0.99 -10.56
CA LYS A 33 -10.01 -0.61 -11.58
C LYS A 33 -8.98 0.36 -11.01
N PRO A 34 -7.70 0.24 -11.40
CA PRO A 34 -6.66 1.14 -10.93
C PRO A 34 -6.85 2.57 -11.43
N LEU A 35 -6.76 3.51 -10.51
CA LEU A 35 -6.77 4.95 -10.75
C LEU A 35 -5.33 5.49 -10.91
N GLY A 36 -5.23 6.65 -11.54
CA GLY A 36 -3.99 7.36 -11.81
C GLY A 36 -3.47 8.19 -10.63
N ALA A 37 -2.39 8.92 -10.88
CA ALA A 37 -1.81 9.80 -9.88
C ALA A 37 -2.75 10.97 -9.53
N ASN A 38 -2.81 11.32 -8.24
CA ASN A 38 -3.66 12.38 -7.68
C ASN A 38 -5.18 12.10 -7.69
N GLU A 39 -5.59 10.85 -7.91
CA GLU A 39 -6.98 10.43 -7.78
C GLU A 39 -7.24 9.79 -6.42
N THR A 40 -8.45 10.00 -5.90
CA THR A 40 -8.88 9.43 -4.62
C THR A 40 -9.68 8.16 -4.87
N GLY A 41 -9.36 7.10 -4.14
CA GLY A 41 -10.05 5.81 -4.22
C GLY A 41 -9.67 4.90 -3.06
N ALA A 42 -10.08 3.63 -3.15
CA ALA A 42 -9.74 2.62 -2.16
C ALA A 42 -8.27 2.22 -2.28
N ILE A 43 -7.55 2.18 -1.15
CA ILE A 43 -6.16 1.73 -1.13
C ILE A 43 -6.14 0.21 -1.01
N ALA A 44 -5.62 -0.47 -2.02
CA ALA A 44 -5.50 -1.91 -2.07
C ALA A 44 -4.03 -2.35 -2.15
N ILE A 45 -3.75 -3.55 -1.64
CA ILE A 45 -2.45 -4.22 -1.78
C ILE A 45 -2.68 -5.44 -2.67
N LYS A 46 -1.87 -5.58 -3.72
CA LYS A 46 -1.95 -6.74 -4.61
C LYS A 46 -1.47 -8.00 -3.89
N LEU A 47 -2.16 -9.11 -4.14
CA LEU A 47 -1.77 -10.42 -3.63
C LEU A 47 -0.57 -10.99 -4.42
N PRO A 48 0.32 -11.79 -3.79
CA PRO A 48 0.27 -12.25 -2.40
C PRO A 48 0.58 -11.13 -1.40
N LEU A 49 -0.05 -11.16 -0.22
CA LEU A 49 0.24 -10.19 0.84
C LEU A 49 1.72 -10.28 1.28
N PRO A 50 2.32 -9.15 1.68
CA PRO A 50 3.68 -9.15 2.19
C PRO A 50 3.82 -10.01 3.45
N PRO A 51 5.03 -10.51 3.73
CA PRO A 51 5.29 -11.35 4.89
C PRO A 51 4.93 -10.62 6.18
N GLY A 52 4.24 -11.32 7.09
CA GLY A 52 3.78 -10.76 8.36
C GLY A 52 2.34 -10.20 8.33
N CYS A 53 1.70 -10.12 7.16
CA CYS A 53 0.27 -9.86 7.10
C CYS A 53 -0.56 -11.06 7.58
N LEU A 54 -1.74 -10.77 8.13
CA LEU A 54 -2.69 -11.78 8.59
C LEU A 54 -3.08 -12.68 7.40
N PRO A 55 -2.88 -14.01 7.46
CA PRO A 55 -3.20 -14.91 6.36
C PRO A 55 -4.71 -15.13 6.16
N GLY A 56 -5.51 -14.86 7.20
CA GLY A 56 -6.96 -15.00 7.19
C GLY A 56 -7.52 -14.94 8.61
N LEU A 57 -8.85 -14.93 8.71
CA LEU A 57 -9.54 -15.04 10.00
C LEU A 57 -9.64 -16.50 10.42
N TRP A 58 -9.55 -16.75 11.74
CA TRP A 58 -9.77 -18.08 12.30
C TRP A 58 -11.21 -18.56 12.04
N GLN A 59 -11.38 -19.83 11.64
CA GLN A 59 -12.67 -20.43 11.26
C GLN A 59 -13.44 -19.73 10.12
N ASN A 60 -12.74 -19.01 9.23
CA ASN A 60 -13.37 -18.39 8.06
C ASN A 60 -13.52 -19.37 6.89
N ARG A 61 -14.36 -20.39 7.09
CA ARG A 61 -14.84 -21.25 6.01
C ARG A 61 -16.28 -20.87 5.68
#